data_AF-A0AAW6KIQ0-F1
#
_entry.id   AF-A0AAW6KIQ0-F1
#
_cell.length_a   1.000
_cell.length_b   1.000
_cell.length_c   1.000
_cell.angle_alpha   90.00
_cell.angle_beta   90.00
_cell.angle_gamma   90.00
#
_symmetry.space_group_name_H-M   'P 1'
#
loop_
_entity.id
_entity.type
_entity.pdbx_description
1 polymer ?
#
loop_
_entity_poly.entity_id
_entity_poly.type
_entity_poly.pdbx_seq_one_letter_code
_entity_poly.pdbx_strand_id
1 'polypeptide(L)'
;MKSIELFAGIGGIALAAEWAGVETVAFCEREPFCQKVLQKNFPGVPIFDDVCTLNRQLLEEKGVIEPGGTVDIISGGFPCQPYSIAGKRKGKEDDRDLWPEMFRIIKEL
;
A
#
# COMPACT_ATOMS: atom_id res chain seq x y z
N MET A 1 -1.25 -16.48 -5.27
CA MET A 1 -1.89 -15.17 -5.36
C MET A 1 -0.85 -14.12 -5.03
N LYS A 2 -0.86 -13.00 -5.76
CA LYS A 2 0.01 -11.85 -5.53
C LYS A 2 -0.76 -10.72 -4.88
N SER A 3 -0.12 -10.01 -3.96
CA SER A 3 -0.71 -8.90 -3.22
C SER A 3 0.19 -7.67 -3.20
N ILE A 4 -0.43 -6.50 -3.13
CA ILE A 4 0.25 -5.25 -2.77
C ILE A 4 -0.38 -4.73 -1.47
N GLU A 5 0.47 -4.27 -0.54
CA GLU A 5 0.03 -3.64 0.71
C GLU A 5 0.30 -2.14 0.68
N LEU A 6 -0.78 -1.35 0.69
CA LEU A 6 -0.76 0.10 0.78
C LEU A 6 -0.84 0.55 2.25
N PHE A 7 -0.18 1.65 2.60
CA PHE A 7 -0.09 2.12 4.00
C PHE A 7 0.41 0.99 4.92
N ALA A 8 1.45 0.29 4.47
CA ALA A 8 1.85 -1.00 5.03
C ALA A 8 2.29 -0.91 6.50
N GLY A 9 2.67 0.26 6.98
CA GLY A 9 3.27 0.44 8.28
C GLY A 9 4.43 -0.55 8.45
N ILE A 10 4.34 -1.38 9.47
CA ILE A 10 5.38 -2.39 9.76
C ILE A 10 5.19 -3.73 9.04
N GLY A 11 4.24 -3.85 8.11
CA GLY A 11 3.98 -5.06 7.30
C GLY A 11 3.12 -6.11 8.00
N GLY A 12 2.18 -5.66 8.83
CA GLY A 12 1.32 -6.58 9.59
C GLY A 12 0.40 -7.40 8.70
N ILE A 13 -0.14 -6.82 7.62
CA ILE A 13 -1.01 -7.54 6.69
C ILE A 13 -0.17 -8.47 5.81
N ALA A 14 1.00 -8.05 5.34
CA ALA A 14 1.91 -8.92 4.59
C ALA A 14 2.35 -10.16 5.39
N LEU A 15 2.62 -10.02 6.69
CA LEU A 15 2.94 -11.19 7.53
C LEU A 15 1.78 -12.20 7.56
N ALA A 16 0.54 -11.70 7.68
CA ALA A 16 -0.65 -12.55 7.64
C ALA A 16 -0.88 -13.14 6.23
N ALA A 17 -0.58 -12.37 5.17
CA ALA A 17 -0.65 -12.81 3.78
C ALA A 17 0.33 -13.96 3.53
N GLU A 18 1.57 -13.85 4.00
CA GLU A 18 2.59 -14.91 3.91
C GLU A 18 2.10 -16.19 4.61
N TRP A 19 1.55 -16.07 5.83
CA TRP A 19 0.96 -17.21 6.55
C TRP A 19 -0.21 -17.86 5.81
N ALA A 20 -0.92 -17.10 4.98
CA ALA A 20 -2.01 -17.58 4.13
C ALA A 20 -1.55 -18.09 2.76
N GLY A 21 -0.24 -18.09 2.46
CA GLY A 21 0.30 -18.49 1.16
C GLY A 21 0.09 -17.46 0.04
N VAL A 22 -0.11 -16.19 0.40
CA VAL A 22 -0.19 -15.05 -0.51
C VAL A 22 1.16 -14.34 -0.53
N GLU A 23 1.69 -14.10 -1.72
CA GLU A 23 2.95 -13.39 -1.92
C GLU A 23 2.70 -11.87 -1.92
N THR A 24 3.38 -11.12 -1.06
CA THR A 24 3.39 -9.65 -1.15
C THR A 24 4.50 -9.20 -2.09
N VAL A 25 4.11 -8.64 -3.24
CA VAL A 25 5.04 -8.29 -4.33
C VAL A 25 5.47 -6.82 -4.32
N ALA A 26 4.78 -5.96 -3.55
CA ALA A 26 5.24 -4.60 -3.27
C ALA A 26 4.55 -4.02 -2.03
N PHE A 27 5.20 -3.02 -1.44
CA PHE A 27 4.66 -2.16 -0.38
C PHE A 27 4.54 -0.72 -0.84
N CYS A 28 3.56 0.01 -0.30
CA CYS A 28 3.54 1.47 -0.33
C CYS A 28 3.51 2.00 1.10
N GLU A 29 4.59 2.63 1.56
CA GLU A 29 4.73 3.14 2.92
C GLU A 29 5.66 4.35 2.95
N ARG A 30 5.19 5.46 3.55
CA ARG A 30 5.91 6.74 3.56
C ARG A 30 6.86 6.89 4.74
N GLU A 31 6.57 6.24 5.87
CA GLU A 31 7.33 6.44 7.11
C GLU A 31 8.68 5.70 7.06
N PRO A 32 9.83 6.41 7.12
CA PRO A 32 11.14 5.78 6.96
C PRO A 32 11.46 4.71 8.01
N PHE A 33 10.91 4.83 9.22
CA PHE A 33 11.05 3.80 10.25
C PHE A 33 10.32 2.52 9.85
N CYS A 34 9.08 2.64 9.39
CA CYS A 34 8.28 1.54 8.89
C CYS A 34 8.97 0.85 7.70
N GLN A 35 9.48 1.63 6.75
CA GLN A 35 10.25 1.10 5.62
C GLN A 35 11.47 0.27 6.07
N LYS A 36 12.21 0.69 7.11
CA LYS A 36 13.32 -0.11 7.66
C LYS A 36 12.85 -1.45 8.24
N VAL A 37 11.69 -1.47 8.88
CA VAL A 37 11.10 -2.71 9.42
C VAL A 37 10.67 -3.63 8.26
N LEU A 38 10.04 -3.07 7.22
CA LEU A 38 9.67 -3.82 6.02
C LEU A 38 10.89 -4.42 5.33
N GLN A 39 11.95 -3.64 5.08
CA GLN A 39 13.20 -4.13 4.47
C GLN A 39 13.86 -5.25 5.27
N LYS A 40 13.77 -5.19 6.60
CA LYS A 40 14.34 -6.22 7.48
C LYS A 40 13.55 -7.53 7.39
N ASN A 41 12.21 -7.48 7.39
CA ASN A 41 11.37 -8.67 7.48
C ASN A 41 10.98 -9.25 6.10
N PHE A 42 10.95 -8.41 5.06
CA PHE A 42 10.58 -8.76 3.69
C PHE A 42 11.69 -8.34 2.72
N PRO A 43 12.90 -8.93 2.83
CA PRO A 43 14.05 -8.50 2.03
C PRO A 43 13.80 -8.71 0.53
N GLY A 44 14.11 -7.70 -0.27
CA GLY A 44 13.99 -7.74 -1.73
C GLY A 44 12.61 -7.33 -2.27
N VAL A 45 11.60 -7.19 -1.42
CA VAL A 45 10.29 -6.66 -1.85
C VAL A 45 10.39 -5.14 -2.04
N PRO A 46 10.03 -4.59 -3.21
CA PRO A 46 10.10 -3.16 -3.46
C PRO A 46 9.15 -2.37 -2.56
N ILE A 47 9.60 -1.20 -2.12
CA ILE A 47 8.84 -0.28 -1.28
C ILE A 47 8.72 1.04 -2.04
N PHE A 48 7.49 1.51 -2.21
CA PHE A 48 7.14 2.81 -2.76
C PHE A 48 6.77 3.79 -1.66
N ASP A 49 7.13 5.06 -1.83
CA ASP A 49 7.09 6.03 -0.73
C ASP A 49 5.74 6.76 -0.61
N ASP A 50 5.02 6.90 -1.73
CA ASP A 50 3.85 7.77 -1.79
C ASP A 50 2.74 7.17 -2.66
N VAL A 51 1.60 6.91 -2.01
CA VAL A 51 0.39 6.38 -2.65
C VAL A 51 -0.15 7.33 -3.72
N CYS A 52 0.08 8.64 -3.59
CA CYS A 52 -0.37 9.65 -4.56
C CYS A 52 0.39 9.56 -5.89
N THR A 53 1.60 8.99 -5.89
CA THR A 53 2.42 8.83 -7.10
C THR A 53 2.45 7.39 -7.60
N LEU A 54 2.10 6.42 -6.75
CA LEU A 54 1.96 5.03 -7.13
C LEU A 54 0.81 4.85 -8.13
N ASN A 55 1.10 4.20 -9.26
CA ASN A 55 0.14 3.93 -10.33
C ASN A 55 0.58 2.67 -11.10
N ARG A 56 -0.29 2.18 -11.99
CA ARG A 56 -0.02 1.02 -12.86
C ARG A 56 1.31 1.16 -13.62
N GLN A 57 1.54 2.30 -14.27
CA GLN A 57 2.74 2.52 -15.10
C GLN A 57 4.02 2.33 -14.27
N LEU A 58 4.07 2.91 -13.07
CA LEU A 58 5.22 2.79 -12.19
C LEU A 58 5.44 1.34 -11.74
N LEU A 59 4.37 0.58 -11.48
CA LEU A 59 4.46 -0.83 -11.12
C LEU A 59 4.99 -1.70 -12.28
N GLU A 60 4.58 -1.39 -13.51
CA GLU A 60 5.10 -2.02 -14.75
C GLU A 60 6.58 -1.66 -14.97
N GLU A 61 6.94 -0.39 -14.86
CA GLU A 61 8.32 0.11 -15.00
C GLU A 61 9.29 -0.50 -13.99
N LYS A 62 8.81 -0.81 -12.77
CA LYS A 62 9.60 -1.47 -11.72
C LYS A 62 9.55 -3.00 -11.80
N GLY A 63 8.82 -3.56 -12.76
CA GLY A 63 8.69 -5.01 -12.93
C GLY A 63 7.95 -5.71 -11.79
N VAL A 64 7.10 -4.99 -11.04
CA VAL A 64 6.23 -5.57 -10.01
C VAL A 64 5.11 -6.37 -10.67
N ILE A 65 4.57 -5.82 -11.76
CA ILE A 65 3.55 -6.46 -12.61
C ILE A 65 4.01 -6.44 -14.06
N GLU A 66 3.53 -7.40 -14.85
CA GLU A 66 3.72 -7.40 -16.30
C GLU A 66 2.96 -6.23 -16.96
N PRO A 67 3.35 -5.77 -18.16
CA PRO A 67 2.59 -4.78 -18.92
C PRO A 67 1.13 -5.22 -19.14
N GLY A 68 0.18 -4.41 -18.67
CA GLY A 68 -1.25 -4.76 -18.70
C GLY A 68 -1.68 -5.78 -17.65
N GLY A 69 -0.77 -6.21 -16.76
CA GLY A 69 -1.02 -7.17 -15.68
C GLY A 69 -1.72 -6.56 -14.46
N THR A 70 -1.95 -7.38 -13.43
CA THR A 70 -2.55 -6.93 -12.17
C THR A 70 -2.12 -7.83 -11.00
N VAL A 71 -2.63 -7.55 -9.80
CA VAL A 71 -2.47 -8.37 -8.59
C VAL A 71 -3.84 -8.89 -8.14
N ASP A 72 -3.84 -10.01 -7.41
CA ASP A 72 -5.08 -10.62 -6.94
C ASP A 72 -5.69 -9.87 -5.75
N ILE A 73 -4.83 -9.25 -4.94
CA ILE A 73 -5.22 -8.62 -3.67
C ILE A 73 -4.55 -7.26 -3.52
N ILE A 74 -5.36 -6.24 -3.21
CA ILE A 74 -4.89 -4.96 -2.68
C ILE A 74 -5.34 -4.90 -1.23
N SER A 75 -4.40 -4.69 -0.33
CA SER A 75 -4.67 -4.50 1.10
C SER A 75 -4.15 -3.14 1.56
N GLY A 76 -4.69 -2.61 2.65
CA GLY A 76 -4.15 -1.40 3.25
C GLY A 76 -5.01 -0.78 4.33
N GLY A 77 -4.34 -0.15 5.29
CA GLY A 77 -4.96 0.59 6.40
C GLY A 77 -4.77 2.09 6.23
N PHE A 78 -5.53 2.72 5.33
CA PHE A 78 -5.42 4.17 5.12
C PHE A 78 -5.70 4.93 6.43
N PRO A 79 -5.04 6.08 6.67
CA PRO A 79 -5.15 6.81 7.93
C PRO A 79 -6.59 7.24 8.22
N CYS A 80 -7.13 6.78 9.36
CA CYS A 80 -8.52 7.02 9.75
C CYS A 80 -8.80 8.43 10.31
N GLN A 81 -7.75 9.25 10.51
CA GLN A 81 -7.81 10.55 11.18
C GLN A 81 -8.84 11.54 10.60
N PRO A 82 -9.07 11.61 9.27
CA PRO A 82 -10.11 12.45 8.69
C PRO A 82 -11.53 12.05 9.09
N TYR A 83 -11.75 10.76 9.41
CA TYR A 83 -13.06 10.15 9.60
C TYR A 83 -13.35 9.74 11.06
N SER A 84 -12.31 9.55 11.88
CA SER A 84 -12.42 9.09 13.26
C SER A 84 -13.16 10.07 14.17
N ILE A 85 -14.00 9.53 15.06
CA ILE A 85 -14.71 10.30 16.11
C ILE A 85 -13.73 10.99 17.06
N ALA A 86 -12.54 10.40 17.28
CA ALA A 86 -11.48 10.98 18.10
C ALA A 86 -10.66 12.08 17.37
N GLY A 87 -10.90 12.28 16.06
CA GLY A 87 -10.27 13.31 15.25
C GLY A 87 -11.12 14.57 15.09
N LYS A 88 -10.66 15.52 14.28
CA LYS A 88 -11.39 16.77 13.97
C LYS A 88 -12.54 16.58 12.96
N ARG A 89 -12.73 15.35 12.44
CA ARG A 89 -13.76 14.97 11.45
C ARG A 89 -13.83 15.92 10.25
N LYS A 90 -12.67 16.32 9.74
CA LYS A 90 -12.58 17.19 8.56
C LYS A 90 -12.93 16.46 7.25
N GLY A 91 -13.04 15.13 7.28
CA GLY A 91 -13.45 14.33 6.12
C GLY A 91 -12.57 14.65 4.90
N LYS A 92 -13.21 14.97 3.77
CA LYS A 92 -12.56 15.28 2.50
C LYS A 92 -11.75 16.59 2.49
N GLU A 93 -11.87 17.42 3.52
CA GLU A 93 -11.11 18.67 3.67
C GLU A 93 -9.81 18.46 4.47
N ASP A 94 -9.47 17.21 4.79
CA ASP A 94 -8.21 16.85 5.41
C ASP A 94 -7.24 16.34 4.36
N ASP A 95 -6.05 16.93 4.26
CA ASP A 95 -4.98 16.49 3.33
C ASP A 95 -4.50 15.05 3.60
N ARG A 96 -5.00 14.43 4.68
CA ARG A 96 -4.75 13.03 5.05
C ARG A 96 -5.88 12.09 4.59
N ASP A 97 -6.86 12.58 3.84
CA ASP A 97 -7.86 11.74 3.17
C ASP A 97 -7.24 11.01 1.97
N LEU A 98 -6.62 9.86 2.25
CA LEU A 98 -5.94 9.03 1.25
C LEU A 98 -6.79 7.86 0.75
N TRP A 99 -8.06 7.80 1.14
CA TRP A 99 -9.01 6.84 0.57
C TRP A 99 -9.21 7.01 -0.94
N PRO A 100 -9.33 8.24 -1.49
CA PRO A 100 -9.43 8.44 -2.94
C PRO A 100 -8.25 7.83 -3.71
N GLU A 101 -7.03 7.90 -3.16
CA GLU A 101 -5.82 7.32 -3.78
C GLU A 101 -5.84 5.79 -3.74
N MET A 102 -6.25 5.21 -2.60
CA MET A 102 -6.47 3.75 -2.53
C MET A 102 -7.51 3.29 -3.55
N PHE A 103 -8.63 4.01 -3.66
CA PHE A 103 -9.68 3.71 -4.62
C PHE A 103 -9.23 3.88 -6.07
N ARG A 104 -8.40 4.90 -6.36
CA ARG A 104 -7.77 5.08 -7.67
C ARG A 104 -6.94 3.86 -8.05
N ILE A 105 -6.05 3.40 -7.16
CA ILE A 105 -5.19 2.23 -7.41
C ILE A 105 -6.04 0.97 -7.63
N ILE A 106 -7.11 0.76 -6.86
CA ILE A 106 -8.06 -0.36 -7.03
C ILE A 106 -8.74 -0.34 -8.42
N LYS A 107 -8.95 0.84 -9.02
CA LYS A 107 -9.53 0.94 -10.36
C LYS A 107 -8.50 0.80 -11.48
N GLU A 108 -7.25 1.15 -11.21
CA GLU A 108 -6.16 1.08 -12.17
C GLU A 108 -5.63 -0.35 -12.33
N LEU A 109 -5.59 -1.13 -11.26
CA LEU A 109 -5.12 -2.51 -11.20
C LEU A 109 -6.29 -3.49 -11.37
#